data_AF-A0A0F8XI09-F1
#
_entry.id   AF-A0A0F8XI09-F1
#
_cell.length_a   1.000
_cell.length_b   1.000
_cell.length_c   1.000
_cell.angle_alpha   90.00
_cell.angle_beta   90.00
_cell.angle_gamma   90.00
#
_symmetry.space_group_name_H-M   'P 1'
#
loop_
_entity.id
_entity.type
_entity.pdbx_description
1 polymer ?
#
loop_
_entity_poly.entity_id
_entity_poly.type
_entity_poly.pdbx_seq_one_letter_code
_entity_poly.pdbx_strand_id
1 'polypeptide(L)'
;VYVAEDENLEVAVSNYYEKISSPLLSDLKIDFKGIEVRDTYPRVMPDLFKGSQLVLIGKYAGKGKVTVVLSGKVGKKAKRFVLKDQELIKAESYNFLPRLWATRRIGYLIEEIRFQGTNKELVDEVKKLGLKYGIVTPYTSFLVTEKERLSLDMAAPEAEAALKARDVTGAGAVKIARSVQKLKAVAQAPQVVSQMIKFKEDKTFYLRDEYWVDSIYEEGSAVKEVSFNSEEYFSLLSAKPGIAKYLSVAKNIIVNFEGVNYKIIDSENTQ
;
A
#
# COMPACT_ATOMS: atom_id res chain seq x y z
N VAL A 1 -14.58 -3.31 18.12
CA VAL A 1 -15.35 -2.17 17.59
C VAL A 1 -14.89 -0.94 18.33
N TYR A 2 -14.60 0.16 17.64
CA TYR A 2 -14.29 1.44 18.27
C TYR A 2 -15.49 2.36 18.12
N VAL A 3 -16.07 2.83 19.22
CA VAL A 3 -17.21 3.75 19.25
C VAL A 3 -16.70 5.10 19.70
N ALA A 4 -17.05 6.15 18.95
CA ALA A 4 -16.72 7.53 19.30
C ALA A 4 -17.75 8.07 20.32
N GLU A 5 -17.41 9.15 21.04
CA GLU A 5 -18.30 9.73 22.06
C GLU A 5 -19.66 10.21 21.51
N ASP A 6 -19.71 10.52 20.22
CA ASP A 6 -20.90 10.97 19.47
C ASP A 6 -21.65 9.85 18.73
N GLU A 7 -21.14 8.60 18.77
CA GLU A 7 -21.77 7.46 18.12
C GLU A 7 -22.70 6.69 19.06
N ASN A 8 -23.85 6.26 18.53
CA ASN A 8 -24.75 5.39 19.25
C ASN A 8 -24.14 3.98 19.41
N LEU A 9 -23.75 3.65 20.63
CA LEU A 9 -23.17 2.38 21.02
C LEU A 9 -24.05 1.17 20.66
N GLU A 10 -25.37 1.28 20.83
CA GLU A 10 -26.32 0.19 20.56
C GLU A 10 -26.35 -0.15 19.05
N VAL A 11 -26.31 0.87 18.20
CA VAL A 11 -26.22 0.69 16.74
C VAL A 11 -24.89 0.06 16.34
N ALA A 12 -23.78 0.53 16.90
CA ALA A 12 -22.45 -0.01 16.61
C ALA A 12 -22.31 -1.48 17.05
N VAL A 13 -22.86 -1.83 18.22
CA VAL A 13 -22.86 -3.19 18.77
C VAL A 13 -23.79 -4.11 17.98
N SER A 14 -24.98 -3.64 17.59
CA SER A 14 -25.94 -4.42 16.80
C SER A 14 -25.38 -4.74 15.41
N ASN A 15 -24.83 -3.74 14.72
CA ASN A 15 -24.17 -3.94 13.42
C ASN A 15 -22.96 -4.88 13.50
N TYR A 16 -22.25 -4.89 14.62
CA TYR A 16 -21.17 -5.83 14.86
C TYR A 16 -21.71 -7.24 15.09
N TYR A 17 -22.75 -7.38 15.93
CA TYR A 17 -23.41 -8.65 16.22
C TYR A 17 -23.95 -9.31 14.95
N GLU A 18 -24.65 -8.57 14.08
CA GLU A 18 -25.13 -9.10 12.80
C GLU A 18 -23.97 -9.67 11.95
N LYS A 19 -22.84 -8.96 11.88
CA LYS A 19 -21.65 -9.38 11.13
C LYS A 19 -20.96 -10.62 11.71
N ILE A 20 -21.03 -10.83 13.02
CA ILE A 20 -20.36 -11.97 13.70
C ILE A 20 -21.32 -13.12 14.05
N SER A 21 -22.63 -12.97 13.84
CA SER A 21 -23.65 -13.92 14.29
C SER A 21 -23.60 -15.29 13.61
N SER A 22 -22.92 -15.40 12.46
CA SER A 22 -22.89 -16.62 11.65
C SER A 22 -21.49 -16.92 11.09
N PRO A 23 -20.55 -17.42 11.91
CA PRO A 23 -19.24 -17.86 11.44
C PRO A 23 -19.41 -19.09 10.53
N LEU A 24 -18.95 -18.99 9.28
CA LEU A 24 -18.91 -20.10 8.34
C LEU A 24 -17.66 -20.97 8.56
N LEU A 25 -16.51 -20.34 8.84
CA LEU A 25 -15.27 -21.03 9.17
C LEU A 25 -14.54 -20.28 10.29
N SER A 26 -14.15 -21.00 11.34
CA SER A 26 -13.28 -20.49 12.41
C SER A 26 -11.91 -21.17 12.42
N ASP A 27 -10.99 -20.66 13.23
CA ASP A 27 -9.62 -21.18 13.38
C ASP A 27 -8.89 -21.32 12.04
N LEU A 28 -9.03 -20.29 11.20
CA LEU A 28 -8.50 -20.32 9.84
C LEU A 28 -6.97 -20.39 9.83
N LYS A 29 -6.45 -21.33 9.04
CA LYS A 29 -5.03 -21.43 8.69
C LYS A 29 -4.89 -21.65 7.20
N ILE A 30 -3.92 -20.97 6.60
CA ILE A 30 -3.61 -21.07 5.18
C ILE A 30 -2.14 -21.45 5.01
N ASP A 31 -1.90 -22.39 4.10
CA ASP A 31 -0.57 -22.91 3.78
C ASP A 31 -0.35 -22.87 2.26
N PHE A 32 0.87 -22.58 1.85
CA PHE A 32 1.28 -22.45 0.46
C PHE A 32 2.43 -23.43 0.18
N LYS A 33 2.24 -24.32 -0.79
CA LYS A 33 3.26 -25.28 -1.21
C LYS A 33 3.83 -24.91 -2.57
N GLY A 34 5.15 -25.02 -2.71
CA GLY A 34 5.89 -24.71 -3.94
C GLY A 34 6.48 -23.29 -3.98
N ILE A 35 6.16 -22.45 -2.99
CA ILE A 35 6.69 -21.09 -2.84
C ILE A 35 7.00 -20.80 -1.37
N GLU A 36 7.90 -19.85 -1.15
CA GLU A 36 8.11 -19.25 0.17
C GLU A 36 7.25 -17.99 0.26
N VAL A 37 6.42 -17.89 1.30
CA VAL A 37 5.53 -16.74 1.53
C VAL A 37 5.95 -16.01 2.79
N ARG A 38 6.05 -14.68 2.72
CA ARG A 38 6.43 -13.80 3.82
C ARG A 38 5.61 -12.51 3.81
N ASP A 39 5.70 -11.74 4.90
CA ASP A 39 5.02 -10.46 5.06
C ASP A 39 3.52 -10.53 4.72
N THR A 40 2.83 -11.54 5.26
CA THR A 40 1.41 -11.80 5.00
C THR A 40 0.51 -11.00 5.94
N TYR A 41 -0.54 -10.40 5.40
CA TYR A 41 -1.52 -9.60 6.13
C TYR A 41 -2.96 -9.98 5.77
N PRO A 42 -3.83 -10.23 6.78
CA PRO A 42 -3.55 -10.08 8.22
C PRO A 42 -2.60 -11.17 8.77
N ARG A 43 -1.86 -10.86 9.85
CA ARG A 43 -0.91 -11.78 10.50
C ARG A 43 -1.63 -12.91 11.25
N VAL A 44 -2.78 -12.58 11.85
CA VAL A 44 -3.70 -13.53 12.47
C VAL A 44 -4.94 -13.59 11.59
N MET A 45 -5.29 -14.78 11.12
CA MET A 45 -6.46 -14.97 10.27
C MET A 45 -7.73 -14.85 11.13
N PRO A 46 -8.64 -13.91 10.82
CA PRO A 46 -9.93 -13.83 11.51
C PRO A 46 -10.85 -14.96 11.05
N ASP A 47 -11.90 -15.21 11.82
CA ASP A 47 -12.99 -16.08 11.39
C ASP A 47 -13.69 -15.50 10.15
N LEU A 48 -14.15 -16.39 9.27
CA LEU A 48 -14.91 -16.03 8.06
C LEU A 48 -16.40 -16.15 8.35
N PHE A 49 -17.11 -15.04 8.21
CA PHE A 49 -18.55 -14.94 8.45
C PHE A 49 -19.35 -14.96 7.14
N LYS A 50 -20.61 -15.37 7.22
CA LYS A 50 -21.52 -15.35 6.07
C LYS A 50 -21.64 -13.94 5.49
N GLY A 51 -21.50 -13.82 4.17
CA GLY A 51 -21.56 -12.52 3.47
C GLY A 51 -20.29 -11.66 3.61
N SER A 52 -19.26 -12.14 4.31
CA SER A 52 -17.97 -11.46 4.41
C SER A 52 -16.96 -12.04 3.41
N GLN A 53 -15.95 -11.24 3.09
CA GLN A 53 -14.80 -11.66 2.28
C GLN A 53 -13.53 -11.48 3.11
N LEU A 54 -12.72 -12.54 3.19
CA LEU A 54 -11.37 -12.46 3.74
C LEU A 54 -10.35 -12.38 2.60
N VAL A 55 -9.57 -11.30 2.61
CA VAL A 55 -8.46 -11.10 1.67
C VAL A 55 -7.17 -11.29 2.44
N LEU A 56 -6.28 -12.16 1.96
CA LEU A 56 -4.90 -12.28 2.42
C LEU A 56 -3.97 -11.76 1.33
N ILE A 57 -2.99 -10.94 1.70
CA ILE A 57 -1.96 -10.46 0.78
C ILE A 57 -0.59 -10.67 1.41
N GLY A 58 0.41 -11.00 0.59
CA GLY A 58 1.77 -11.22 1.06
C GLY A 58 2.76 -11.16 -0.10
N LYS A 59 4.04 -11.30 0.25
CA LYS A 59 5.14 -11.42 -0.71
C LYS A 59 5.53 -12.88 -0.83
N TYR A 60 5.99 -13.27 -2.01
CA TYR A 60 6.47 -14.64 -2.21
C TYR A 60 7.79 -14.66 -2.98
N ALA A 61 8.52 -15.76 -2.81
CA ALA A 61 9.66 -16.15 -3.63
C ALA A 61 9.44 -17.58 -4.13
N GLY A 62 9.98 -17.89 -5.31
CA GLY A 62 9.76 -19.16 -6.00
C GLY A 62 9.02 -18.98 -7.34
N LYS A 63 8.93 -20.07 -8.10
CA LYS A 63 8.30 -20.14 -9.42
C LYS A 63 7.57 -21.47 -9.57
N GLY A 64 6.65 -21.54 -10.53
CA GLY A 64 5.91 -22.75 -10.86
C GLY A 64 4.53 -22.81 -10.21
N LYS A 65 3.94 -23.99 -10.23
CA LYS A 65 2.58 -24.24 -9.75
C LYS A 65 2.53 -24.25 -8.23
N VAL A 66 1.52 -23.59 -7.68
CA VAL A 66 1.31 -23.43 -6.24
C VAL A 66 0.09 -24.22 -5.80
N THR A 67 0.22 -24.93 -4.68
CA THR A 67 -0.95 -25.49 -3.99
C THR A 67 -1.28 -24.64 -2.78
N VAL A 68 -2.51 -24.12 -2.73
CA VAL A 68 -3.04 -23.36 -1.60
C VAL A 68 -3.93 -24.26 -0.77
N VAL A 69 -3.66 -24.37 0.53
CA VAL A 69 -4.43 -25.19 1.46
C VAL A 69 -5.04 -24.27 2.50
N LEU A 70 -6.37 -24.16 2.51
CA LEU A 70 -7.12 -23.50 3.56
C LEU A 70 -7.69 -24.55 4.51
N SER A 71 -7.50 -24.36 5.80
CA SER A 71 -8.09 -25.19 6.86
C SER A 71 -8.77 -24.32 7.90
N GLY A 72 -9.78 -24.89 8.56
CA GLY A 72 -10.54 -24.24 9.62
C GLY A 72 -11.58 -25.19 10.18
N LYS A 73 -12.57 -24.67 10.89
CA LYS A 73 -13.66 -25.45 11.49
C LYS A 73 -15.03 -24.94 11.05
N VAL A 74 -15.93 -25.87 10.73
CA VAL A 74 -17.37 -25.60 10.62
C VAL A 74 -18.02 -26.13 11.88
N GLY A 75 -18.43 -25.23 12.78
CA GLY A 75 -18.78 -25.60 14.15
C GLY A 75 -17.58 -26.28 14.85
N LYS A 76 -17.73 -27.51 15.32
CA LYS A 76 -16.65 -28.28 15.96
C LYS A 76 -15.84 -29.16 14.99
N LYS A 77 -16.25 -29.27 13.72
CA LYS A 77 -15.64 -30.20 12.75
C LYS A 77 -14.58 -29.49 11.91
N ALA A 78 -13.38 -30.07 11.85
CA ALA A 78 -12.33 -29.58 10.97
C ALA A 78 -12.74 -29.73 9.49
N LYS A 79 -12.45 -28.71 8.69
CA LYS A 79 -12.66 -28.68 7.24
C LYS A 79 -11.41 -28.20 6.55
N ARG A 80 -11.13 -28.78 5.38
CA ARG A 80 -9.96 -28.47 4.57
C ARG A 80 -10.37 -28.28 3.10
N PHE A 81 -9.84 -27.23 2.49
CA PHE A 81 -10.02 -26.87 1.08
C PHE A 81 -8.64 -26.81 0.44
N VAL A 82 -8.51 -27.35 -0.77
CA VAL A 82 -7.22 -27.43 -1.47
C VAL A 82 -7.42 -26.92 -2.90
N LEU A 83 -6.69 -25.87 -3.25
CA LEU A 83 -6.58 -25.36 -4.61
C LEU A 83 -5.23 -25.80 -5.15
N LYS A 84 -5.22 -26.74 -6.09
CA LYS A 84 -3.99 -27.26 -6.71
C LYS A 84 -3.63 -26.47 -7.95
N ASP A 85 -2.37 -26.56 -8.35
CA ASP A 85 -1.88 -26.14 -9.66
C ASP A 85 -2.18 -24.67 -10.02
N GLN A 86 -2.19 -23.79 -9.01
CA GLN A 86 -2.40 -22.37 -9.22
C GLN A 86 -1.16 -21.74 -9.85
N GLU A 87 -1.35 -20.96 -10.92
CA GLU A 87 -0.27 -20.23 -11.56
C GLU A 87 -0.21 -18.79 -11.04
N LEU A 88 0.97 -18.37 -10.60
CA LEU A 88 1.21 -16.99 -10.18
C LEU A 88 1.72 -16.18 -11.36
N ILE A 89 0.84 -15.36 -11.93
CA ILE A 89 1.15 -14.53 -13.08
C ILE A 89 1.50 -13.09 -12.66
N LYS A 90 2.41 -12.47 -13.41
CA LYS A 90 2.62 -11.03 -13.37
C LYS A 90 1.85 -10.42 -14.54
N ALA A 91 0.89 -9.56 -14.24
CA ALA A 91 0.06 -8.88 -15.23
C ALA A 91 -0.15 -7.43 -14.82
N GLU A 92 -0.35 -6.54 -15.78
CA GLU A 92 -0.56 -5.11 -15.52
C GLU A 92 -1.81 -4.86 -14.66
N SER A 93 -2.84 -5.68 -14.85
CA SER A 93 -4.05 -5.68 -14.01
C SER A 93 -3.76 -5.92 -12.54
N TYR A 94 -2.57 -6.39 -12.17
CA TYR A 94 -2.13 -6.64 -10.80
C TYR A 94 -1.12 -5.62 -10.26
N ASN A 95 -0.84 -4.53 -11.00
CA ASN A 95 0.07 -3.46 -10.57
C ASN A 95 -0.41 -2.71 -9.32
N PHE A 96 -1.68 -2.87 -8.92
CA PHE A 96 -2.20 -2.34 -7.66
C PHE A 96 -1.76 -3.15 -6.42
N LEU A 97 -1.37 -4.42 -6.58
CA LEU A 97 -1.05 -5.31 -5.46
C LEU A 97 0.11 -4.82 -4.58
N PRO A 98 1.24 -4.31 -5.10
CA PRO A 98 2.34 -3.80 -4.28
C PRO A 98 1.89 -2.68 -3.33
N ARG A 99 1.08 -1.74 -3.82
CA ARG A 99 0.54 -0.63 -3.01
C ARG A 99 -0.47 -1.12 -1.97
N LEU A 100 -1.32 -2.09 -2.35
CA LEU A 100 -2.25 -2.72 -1.41
C LEU A 100 -1.49 -3.43 -0.27
N TRP A 101 -0.44 -4.17 -0.61
CA TRP A 101 0.43 -4.82 0.37
C TRP A 101 1.10 -3.81 1.30
N ALA A 102 1.67 -2.73 0.74
CA ALA A 102 2.32 -1.69 1.52
C ALA A 102 1.36 -1.01 2.50
N THR A 103 0.13 -0.72 2.05
CA THR A 103 -0.92 -0.15 2.91
C THR A 103 -1.20 -1.05 4.12
N ARG A 104 -1.31 -2.37 3.92
CA ARG A 104 -1.55 -3.31 5.02
C ARG A 104 -0.36 -3.48 5.94
N ARG A 105 0.87 -3.50 5.39
CA ARG A 105 2.10 -3.55 6.18
C ARG A 105 2.22 -2.30 7.07
N ILE A 106 1.98 -1.12 6.51
CA ILE A 106 1.98 0.15 7.27
C ILE A 106 0.93 0.10 8.38
N GLY A 107 -0.29 -0.33 8.09
CA GLY A 107 -1.34 -0.47 9.12
C GLY A 107 -0.91 -1.37 10.27
N TYR A 108 -0.30 -2.52 9.97
CA TYR A 108 0.27 -3.41 10.98
C TYR A 108 1.43 -2.76 11.76
N LEU A 109 2.38 -2.11 11.09
CA LEU A 109 3.52 -1.46 11.73
C LEU A 109 3.10 -0.34 12.69
N ILE A 110 2.13 0.48 12.29
CA ILE A 110 1.60 1.54 13.16
C ILE A 110 0.92 0.92 14.39
N GLU A 111 0.21 -0.18 14.23
CA GLU A 111 -0.39 -0.92 15.35
C GLU A 111 0.68 -1.44 16.33
N GLU A 112 1.74 -2.05 15.81
CA GLU A 112 2.86 -2.53 16.64
C GLU A 112 3.53 -1.38 17.40
N ILE A 113 3.78 -0.25 16.74
CA ILE A 113 4.34 0.97 17.38
C ILE A 113 3.44 1.46 18.51
N ARG A 114 2.11 1.38 18.34
CA ARG A 114 1.16 1.78 19.39
C ARG A 114 1.17 0.84 20.59
N PHE A 115 1.31 -0.46 20.36
CA PHE A 115 1.24 -1.46 21.43
C PHE A 115 2.59 -1.64 22.16
N GLN A 116 3.71 -1.54 21.46
CA GLN A 116 5.04 -1.82 22.00
C GLN A 116 5.86 -0.54 22.26
N GLY A 117 5.36 0.63 21.84
CA GLY A 117 6.08 1.89 21.89
C GLY A 117 6.91 2.19 20.64
N THR A 118 7.44 3.40 20.55
CA THR A 118 8.19 3.86 19.38
C THR A 118 9.52 3.12 19.24
N ASN A 119 9.68 2.39 18.14
CA ASN A 119 10.94 1.79 17.71
C ASN A 119 11.39 2.45 16.40
N LYS A 120 12.65 2.90 16.35
CA LYS A 120 13.26 3.55 15.17
C LYS A 120 13.12 2.70 13.91
N GLU A 121 13.36 1.39 13.99
CA GLU A 121 13.28 0.49 12.83
C GLU A 121 11.87 0.44 12.25
N LEU A 122 10.85 0.34 13.10
CA LEU A 122 9.45 0.32 12.67
C LEU A 122 9.05 1.66 12.05
N VAL A 123 9.47 2.78 12.66
CA VAL A 123 9.21 4.13 12.13
C VAL A 123 9.88 4.32 10.78
N ASP A 124 11.15 3.92 10.64
CA ASP A 124 11.91 4.05 9.40
C ASP A 124 11.31 3.14 8.30
N GLU A 125 10.81 1.95 8.64
CA GLU A 125 10.09 1.10 7.69
C GLU A 125 8.76 1.74 7.23
N VAL A 126 7.97 2.33 8.15
CA VAL A 126 6.74 3.05 7.79
C VAL A 126 7.05 4.22 6.86
N LYS A 127 8.09 5.01 7.15
CA LYS A 127 8.54 6.11 6.29
C LYS A 127 8.92 5.61 4.89
N LYS A 128 9.76 4.58 4.84
CA LYS A 128 10.23 3.99 3.58
C LYS A 128 9.08 3.50 2.72
N LEU A 129 8.13 2.77 3.31
CA LEU A 129 6.95 2.29 2.59
C LEU A 129 6.01 3.44 2.17
N GLY A 130 5.80 4.40 3.07
CA GLY A 130 4.97 5.57 2.79
C GLY A 130 5.49 6.38 1.61
N LEU A 131 6.80 6.68 1.58
CA LEU A 131 7.44 7.39 0.48
C LEU A 131 7.54 6.54 -0.79
N LYS A 132 7.81 5.24 -0.70
CA LYS A 132 7.90 4.38 -1.89
C LYS A 132 6.55 4.25 -2.62
N TYR A 133 5.45 4.19 -1.88
CA TYR A 133 4.14 3.88 -2.43
C TYR A 133 3.15 5.07 -2.42
N GLY A 134 3.62 6.27 -2.06
CA GLY A 134 2.77 7.46 -1.95
C GLY A 134 1.61 7.28 -0.99
N ILE A 135 1.90 6.67 0.17
CA ILE A 135 0.92 6.41 1.23
C ILE A 135 1.16 7.43 2.35
N VAL A 136 0.09 8.14 2.71
CA VAL A 136 0.09 9.09 3.83
C VAL A 136 0.09 8.31 5.14
N THR A 137 1.05 8.66 5.99
CA THR A 137 1.23 8.04 7.29
C THR A 137 1.57 9.14 8.29
N PRO A 138 1.39 8.91 9.60
CA PRO A 138 1.88 9.81 10.63
C PRO A 138 3.39 10.08 10.54
N TYR A 139 4.17 9.28 9.81
CA TYR A 139 5.63 9.44 9.76
C TYR A 139 6.13 10.03 8.44
N THR A 140 5.24 10.27 7.47
CA THR A 140 5.59 10.87 6.17
C THR A 140 5.07 12.29 6.09
N SER A 141 5.97 13.24 5.80
CA SER A 141 5.60 14.60 5.41
C SER A 141 5.76 14.69 3.90
N PHE A 142 4.64 14.81 3.18
CA PHE A 142 4.67 15.20 1.78
C PHE A 142 4.72 16.72 1.73
N LEU A 143 5.63 17.28 0.92
CA LEU A 143 5.53 18.68 0.54
C LEU A 143 4.28 18.80 -0.31
N VAL A 144 3.26 19.43 0.24
CA VAL A 144 1.99 19.73 -0.42
C VAL A 144 1.69 21.19 -0.20
N THR A 145 1.10 21.84 -1.19
CA THR A 145 0.61 23.21 -1.02
C THR A 145 -0.42 23.26 0.11
N GLU A 146 -0.65 24.41 0.76
CA GLU A 146 -1.65 24.52 1.85
C GLU A 146 -3.04 23.99 1.43
N LYS A 147 -3.42 24.18 0.17
CA LYS A 147 -4.70 23.71 -0.39
C LYS A 147 -4.76 22.19 -0.52
N GLU A 148 -3.64 21.55 -0.85
CA GLU A 148 -3.53 20.08 -0.94
C GLU A 148 -3.29 19.44 0.43
N ARG A 149 -2.61 20.16 1.33
CA ARG A 149 -2.49 19.81 2.74
C ARG A 149 -3.89 19.76 3.36
N LEU A 150 -4.75 20.74 3.10
CA LEU A 150 -6.16 20.70 3.49
C LEU A 150 -6.91 19.50 2.89
N SER A 151 -6.71 19.12 1.62
CA SER A 151 -7.36 17.92 1.06
C SER A 151 -6.78 16.60 1.57
N LEU A 152 -5.49 16.57 1.93
CA LEU A 152 -4.80 15.45 2.59
C LEU A 152 -5.18 15.32 4.06
N ASP A 153 -5.31 16.44 4.76
CA ASP A 153 -5.84 16.57 6.11
C ASP A 153 -7.34 16.27 6.10
N MET A 154 -8.06 16.41 4.99
CA MET A 154 -9.43 15.89 4.85
C MET A 154 -9.45 14.39 4.51
N ALA A 155 -8.42 13.86 3.84
CA ALA A 155 -8.28 12.43 3.53
C ALA A 155 -7.73 11.59 4.70
N ALA A 156 -6.97 12.22 5.61
CA ALA A 156 -6.39 11.62 6.81
C ALA A 156 -6.29 12.62 7.99
N PRO A 157 -7.39 13.30 8.41
CA PRO A 157 -7.39 14.29 9.52
C PRO A 157 -6.93 13.68 10.83
N GLU A 158 -7.13 12.37 10.93
CA GLU A 158 -6.84 11.51 12.06
C GLU A 158 -5.32 11.33 12.28
N ALA A 159 -4.50 11.40 11.22
CA ALA A 159 -3.05 11.21 11.28
C ALA A 159 -2.30 12.46 11.75
N GLU A 160 -2.77 13.65 11.38
CA GLU A 160 -2.17 14.92 11.80
C GLU A 160 -2.48 15.23 13.28
N ALA A 161 -3.71 14.99 13.71
CA ALA A 161 -4.11 15.15 15.11
C ALA A 161 -3.30 14.23 16.05
N ALA A 162 -2.99 13.02 15.58
CA ALA A 162 -2.15 12.04 16.29
C ALA A 162 -0.68 12.47 16.42
N LEU A 163 -0.15 13.17 15.41
CA LEU A 163 1.22 13.69 15.41
C LEU A 163 1.39 14.90 16.33
N LYS A 164 0.37 15.77 16.35
CA LYS A 164 0.37 16.98 17.18
C LYS A 164 0.10 16.68 18.65
N ALA A 165 -0.72 15.68 18.93
CA ALA A 165 -1.02 15.24 20.29
C ALA A 165 0.06 14.28 20.81
N ARG A 166 1.14 14.83 21.36
CA ARG A 166 2.07 14.05 22.21
C ARG A 166 1.38 13.44 23.45
N ASP A 167 0.19 13.93 23.79
CA ASP A 167 -0.72 13.36 24.79
C ASP A 167 -1.94 12.75 24.10
N VAL A 168 -2.02 11.42 24.07
CA VAL A 168 -3.12 10.70 23.44
C VAL A 168 -4.36 10.80 24.33
N THR A 169 -5.19 11.82 24.12
CA THR A 169 -6.54 11.88 24.70
C THR A 169 -7.42 10.75 24.14
N GLY A 170 -8.50 10.38 24.85
CA GLY A 170 -9.40 9.29 24.45
C GLY A 170 -9.93 9.40 23.01
N ALA A 171 -10.36 10.60 22.61
CA ALA A 171 -10.84 10.86 21.25
C ALA A 171 -9.73 10.70 20.18
N GLY A 172 -8.49 11.11 20.49
CA GLY A 172 -7.33 10.92 19.60
C GLY A 172 -6.99 9.43 19.41
N ALA A 173 -7.01 8.65 20.49
CA ALA A 173 -6.77 7.20 20.45
C ALA A 173 -7.79 6.47 19.57
N VAL A 174 -9.08 6.82 19.67
CA VAL A 174 -10.16 6.23 18.87
C VAL A 174 -9.97 6.52 17.38
N LYS A 175 -9.62 7.76 17.02
CA LYS A 175 -9.37 8.16 15.63
C LYS A 175 -8.21 7.39 15.01
N ILE A 176 -7.06 7.34 15.70
CA ILE A 176 -5.88 6.58 15.24
C ILE A 176 -6.24 5.10 15.05
N ALA A 177 -6.97 4.52 15.99
CA ALA A 177 -7.35 3.12 15.92
C ALA A 177 -8.26 2.82 14.72
N ARG A 178 -9.18 3.74 14.37
CA ARG A 178 -10.00 3.64 13.16
C ARG A 178 -9.15 3.75 11.90
N SER A 179 -8.22 4.69 11.81
CA SER A 179 -7.33 4.81 10.64
C SER A 179 -6.50 3.54 10.44
N VAL A 180 -5.92 3.01 11.53
CA VAL A 180 -5.16 1.75 11.52
C VAL A 180 -6.04 0.58 11.08
N GLN A 181 -7.27 0.49 11.59
CA GLN A 181 -8.22 -0.55 11.20
C GLN A 181 -8.58 -0.45 9.71
N LYS A 182 -8.81 0.76 9.18
CA LYS A 182 -9.03 0.99 7.75
C LYS A 182 -7.84 0.48 6.94
N LEU A 183 -6.61 0.89 7.27
CA LEU A 183 -5.39 0.47 6.56
C LEU A 183 -5.20 -1.06 6.56
N LYS A 184 -5.54 -1.75 7.66
CA LYS A 184 -5.46 -3.21 7.76
C LYS A 184 -6.55 -3.94 6.96
N ALA A 185 -7.70 -3.30 6.75
CA ALA A 185 -8.88 -3.90 6.15
C ALA A 185 -9.15 -3.48 4.68
N VAL A 186 -8.41 -2.51 4.13
CA VAL A 186 -8.65 -2.06 2.76
C VAL A 186 -8.54 -3.21 1.75
N ALA A 187 -9.48 -3.23 0.80
CA ALA A 187 -9.45 -4.10 -0.37
C ALA A 187 -8.81 -3.43 -1.59
N GLN A 188 -8.74 -2.08 -1.58
CA GLN A 188 -8.10 -1.26 -2.60
C GLN A 188 -7.18 -0.24 -1.93
N ALA A 189 -6.02 0.03 -2.53
CA ALA A 189 -5.09 0.99 -1.96
C ALA A 189 -5.63 2.43 -2.10
N PRO A 190 -5.65 3.23 -1.02
CA PRO A 190 -6.07 4.62 -1.10
C PRO A 190 -5.11 5.42 -1.98
N GLN A 191 -5.65 6.28 -2.84
CA GLN A 191 -4.87 7.21 -3.66
C GLN A 191 -4.92 8.62 -3.08
N VAL A 192 -3.74 9.22 -2.92
CA VAL A 192 -3.62 10.64 -2.60
C VAL A 192 -3.86 11.44 -3.87
N VAL A 193 -4.72 12.45 -3.82
CA VAL A 193 -4.87 13.42 -4.91
C VAL A 193 -3.97 14.61 -4.58
N SER A 194 -2.85 14.72 -5.29
CA SER A 194 -1.93 15.87 -5.23
C SER A 194 -1.34 16.14 -6.61
N GLN A 195 -1.15 17.41 -6.94
CA GLN A 195 -0.42 17.89 -8.10
C GLN A 195 1.08 17.58 -8.02
N MET A 196 1.62 17.21 -6.85
CA MET A 196 3.02 16.86 -6.65
C MET A 196 3.28 15.35 -6.62
N ILE A 197 2.23 14.51 -6.68
CA ILE A 197 2.34 13.05 -6.67
C ILE A 197 1.55 12.46 -7.83
N LYS A 198 2.22 11.70 -8.69
CA LYS A 198 1.58 10.95 -9.78
C LYS A 198 1.76 9.45 -9.56
N PHE A 199 0.72 8.70 -9.89
CA PHE A 199 0.76 7.23 -9.91
C PHE A 199 0.68 6.76 -11.36
N LYS A 200 1.56 5.83 -11.74
CA LYS A 200 1.50 5.16 -13.03
C LYS A 200 1.86 3.70 -12.86
N GLU A 201 0.90 2.83 -13.15
CA GLU A 201 1.01 1.40 -12.89
C GLU A 201 1.38 1.13 -11.42
N ASP A 202 2.54 0.51 -11.19
CA ASP A 202 3.11 0.15 -9.90
C ASP A 202 4.05 1.21 -9.32
N LYS A 203 4.27 2.32 -10.03
CA LYS A 203 5.22 3.38 -9.65
C LYS A 203 4.54 4.62 -9.09
N THR A 204 5.24 5.25 -8.16
CA THR A 204 4.92 6.57 -7.61
C THR A 204 5.97 7.56 -8.08
N PHE A 205 5.55 8.72 -8.56
CA PHE A 205 6.42 9.80 -9.01
C PHE A 205 6.17 11.05 -8.17
N TYR A 206 7.25 11.71 -7.76
CA TYR A 206 7.23 12.96 -7.03
C TYR A 206 7.80 14.08 -7.89
N LEU A 207 7.13 15.23 -7.92
CA LEU A 207 7.68 16.41 -8.56
C LEU A 207 8.83 16.97 -7.70
N ARG A 208 10.04 17.07 -8.26
CA ARG A 208 11.24 17.67 -7.65
C ARG A 208 12.04 18.41 -8.71
N ASP A 209 12.35 19.68 -8.46
CA ASP A 209 13.18 20.52 -9.35
C ASP A 209 12.77 20.40 -10.83
N GLU A 210 11.46 20.51 -11.10
CA GLU A 210 10.82 20.39 -12.44
C GLU A 210 10.82 18.98 -13.07
N TYR A 211 11.41 17.98 -12.41
CA TYR A 211 11.38 16.58 -12.83
C TYR A 211 10.32 15.78 -12.06
N TRP A 212 9.64 14.89 -12.78
CA TRP A 212 8.89 13.80 -12.13
C TRP A 212 9.84 12.67 -11.80
N VAL A 213 10.09 12.44 -10.52
CA VAL A 213 11.12 11.51 -10.03
C VAL A 213 10.46 10.26 -9.46
N ASP A 214 10.82 9.08 -9.99
CA ASP A 214 10.40 7.80 -9.45
C ASP A 214 10.80 7.67 -7.98
N SER A 215 9.86 7.29 -7.14
CA SER A 215 10.02 7.08 -5.70
C SER A 215 11.19 6.20 -5.26
N ILE A 216 11.67 5.32 -6.15
CA ILE A 216 12.81 4.45 -5.87
C ILE A 216 14.16 5.02 -6.33
N TYR A 217 14.17 6.16 -7.00
CA TYR A 217 15.40 6.87 -7.34
C TYR A 217 16.03 7.47 -6.07
N GLU A 218 17.29 7.14 -5.86
CA GLU A 218 18.11 7.73 -4.80
C GLU A 218 18.93 8.88 -5.38
N GLU A 219 18.85 10.05 -4.76
CA GLU A 219 19.54 11.26 -5.22
C GLU A 219 21.06 11.02 -5.33
N GLY A 220 21.65 11.49 -6.44
CA GLY A 220 23.06 11.25 -6.76
C GLY A 220 23.35 9.89 -7.43
N SER A 221 22.35 9.00 -7.56
CA SER A 221 22.51 7.77 -8.33
C SER A 221 22.80 8.07 -9.80
N ALA A 222 23.63 7.23 -10.43
CA ALA A 222 23.92 7.35 -11.86
C ALA A 222 22.63 7.29 -12.70
N VAL A 223 22.56 8.17 -13.71
CA VAL A 223 21.45 8.26 -14.67
C VAL A 223 21.97 8.15 -16.09
N LYS A 224 21.16 7.57 -16.97
CA LYS A 224 21.31 7.71 -18.43
C LYS A 224 20.41 8.86 -18.89
N GLU A 225 21.04 9.94 -19.31
CA GLU A 225 20.31 11.09 -19.87
C GLU A 225 19.89 10.79 -21.30
N VAL A 226 18.64 11.12 -21.64
CA VAL A 226 18.05 10.90 -22.96
C VAL A 226 17.17 12.10 -23.27
N SER A 227 17.46 12.80 -24.37
CA SER A 227 16.63 13.93 -24.79
C SER A 227 15.26 13.46 -25.27
N PHE A 228 14.18 14.10 -24.85
CA PHE A 228 12.83 13.79 -25.29
C PHE A 228 12.72 13.91 -26.81
N ASN A 229 11.97 13.00 -27.45
CA ASN A 229 11.78 12.94 -28.91
C ASN A 229 13.07 12.78 -29.77
N SER A 230 14.22 12.47 -29.17
CA SER A 230 15.46 12.16 -29.90
C SER A 230 15.47 10.75 -30.51
N GLU A 231 16.44 10.47 -31.39
CA GLU A 231 16.69 9.10 -31.88
C GLU A 231 17.01 8.14 -30.74
N GLU A 232 17.74 8.59 -29.72
CA GLU A 232 18.04 7.82 -28.52
C GLU A 232 16.78 7.50 -27.71
N TYR A 233 15.83 8.42 -27.66
CA TYR A 233 14.52 8.20 -27.02
C TYR A 233 13.73 7.09 -27.71
N PHE A 234 13.60 7.15 -29.04
CA PHE A 234 12.92 6.09 -29.79
C PHE A 234 13.66 4.76 -29.76
N SER A 235 15.00 4.80 -29.73
CA SER A 235 15.83 3.62 -29.52
C SER A 235 15.58 2.99 -28.15
N LEU A 236 15.46 3.81 -27.10
CA LEU A 236 15.10 3.35 -25.75
C LEU A 236 13.71 2.69 -25.73
N LEU A 237 12.70 3.32 -26.33
CA LEU A 237 11.35 2.75 -26.41
C LEU A 237 11.32 1.39 -27.11
N SER A 238 12.10 1.25 -28.18
CA SER A 238 12.22 0.01 -28.95
C SER A 238 12.98 -1.08 -28.18
N ALA A 239 14.08 -0.70 -27.51
CA ALA A 239 14.92 -1.64 -26.77
C ALA A 239 14.31 -2.09 -25.44
N LYS A 240 13.40 -1.31 -24.86
CA LYS A 240 12.79 -1.55 -23.55
C LYS A 240 11.26 -1.54 -23.63
N PRO A 241 10.64 -2.59 -24.18
CA PRO A 241 9.19 -2.70 -24.26
C PRO A 241 8.52 -2.47 -22.90
N GLY A 242 7.55 -1.57 -22.87
CA GLY A 242 6.83 -1.20 -21.64
C GLY A 242 7.38 0.03 -20.92
N ILE A 243 8.60 0.51 -21.18
CA ILE A 243 9.09 1.75 -20.55
C ILE A 243 8.21 2.96 -20.94
N ALA A 244 7.65 2.94 -22.16
CA ALA A 244 6.78 3.98 -22.71
C ALA A 244 5.63 4.37 -21.78
N LYS A 245 5.06 3.38 -21.06
CA LYS A 245 3.96 3.62 -20.13
C LYS A 245 4.38 4.55 -18.99
N TYR A 246 5.62 4.47 -18.53
CA TYR A 246 6.13 5.32 -17.46
C TYR A 246 6.59 6.66 -18.01
N LEU A 247 7.21 6.68 -19.19
CA LEU A 247 7.62 7.94 -19.84
C LEU A 247 6.43 8.81 -20.24
N SER A 248 5.22 8.25 -20.37
CA SER A 248 4.01 9.04 -20.61
C SER A 248 3.59 9.92 -19.43
N VAL A 249 4.23 9.83 -18.25
CA VAL A 249 3.89 10.60 -17.05
C VAL A 249 4.23 12.09 -17.20
N ALA A 250 5.36 12.38 -17.85
CA ALA A 250 5.86 13.73 -18.12
C ALA A 250 7.05 13.68 -19.08
N LYS A 251 7.35 14.83 -19.69
CA LYS A 251 8.52 14.97 -20.58
C LYS A 251 9.84 15.16 -19.82
N ASN A 252 9.79 15.79 -18.64
CA ASN A 252 10.90 15.82 -17.68
C ASN A 252 10.65 14.76 -16.59
N ILE A 253 11.37 13.65 -16.66
CA ILE A 253 11.13 12.50 -15.78
C ILE A 253 12.41 11.73 -15.49
N ILE A 254 12.60 11.33 -14.24
CA ILE A 254 13.61 10.34 -13.83
C ILE A 254 12.86 9.05 -13.49
N VAL A 255 13.06 7.99 -14.27
CA VAL A 255 12.44 6.69 -14.06
C VAL A 255 13.47 5.59 -13.88
N ASN A 256 13.30 4.74 -12.87
CA ASN A 256 14.05 3.50 -12.79
C ASN A 256 13.32 2.39 -13.55
N PHE A 257 13.93 1.86 -14.61
CA PHE A 257 13.38 0.77 -15.39
C PHE A 257 14.42 -0.33 -15.56
N GLU A 258 14.07 -1.56 -15.16
CA GLU A 258 14.97 -2.72 -15.15
C GLU A 258 16.31 -2.47 -14.42
N GLY A 259 16.27 -1.69 -13.33
CA GLY A 259 17.45 -1.38 -12.52
C GLY A 259 18.32 -0.23 -13.06
N VAL A 260 17.95 0.38 -14.19
CA VAL A 260 18.64 1.54 -14.76
C VAL A 260 17.80 2.79 -14.56
N ASN A 261 18.42 3.87 -14.07
CA ASN A 261 17.77 5.18 -14.00
C ASN A 261 17.92 5.90 -15.35
N TYR A 262 16.80 6.26 -15.96
CA TYR A 262 16.74 7.09 -17.16
C TYR A 262 16.23 8.47 -16.78
N LYS A 263 16.96 9.51 -17.16
CA LYS A 263 16.56 10.90 -17.00
C LYS A 263 16.19 11.45 -18.37
N ILE A 264 14.89 11.62 -18.61
CA ILE A 264 14.38 12.22 -19.83
C ILE A 264 14.31 13.73 -19.64
N ILE A 265 14.85 14.45 -20.61
CA ILE A 265 15.00 15.90 -20.59
C ILE A 265 14.30 16.49 -21.82
N ASP A 266 13.33 17.37 -21.61
CA ASP A 266 12.71 18.17 -22.66
C ASP A 266 13.43 19.51 -22.82
N SER A 267 14.32 19.57 -23.81
CA SER A 267 15.11 20.77 -24.11
C SER A 267 14.35 21.84 -24.90
N GLU A 268 13.12 21.57 -25.36
CA GLU A 268 12.36 22.52 -26.19
C GLU A 268 11.59 23.58 -25.39
N ASN A 269 11.65 23.55 -24.05
CA ASN A 269 10.91 24.46 -23.17
C ASN A 269 11.80 25.42 -22.34
N THR A 270 13.08 25.56 -22.69
CA THR A 270 14.00 26.53 -22.05
C THR A 270 14.15 27.81 -22.88
N GLN A 271 13.04 28.34 -23.41
CA GLN A 271 12.96 29.70 -24.00
C GLN A 271 12.01 30.58 -23.21
#